data_AF-A0A8H4PUB5-F1
#
_entry.id   AF-A0A8H4PUB5-F1
#
_cell.length_a   1.000
_cell.length_b   1.000
_cell.length_c   1.000
_cell.angle_alpha   90.00
_cell.angle_beta   90.00
_cell.angle_gamma   90.00
#
_symmetry.space_group_name_H-M   'P 1'
#
loop_
_entity.id
_entity.type
_entity.pdbx_description
1 polymer ?
#
loop_
_entity_poly.entity_id
_entity_poly.type
_entity_poly.pdbx_seq_one_letter_code
_entity_poly.pdbx_strand_id
1 'polypeptide(L)'
;MDGFNATATNANERALPAGAQNCMPLAAPSWTTPSTFIALVEELGLRHSPELKQPMVPMPFQGNYTKEMYAQQLIDNYKKAGVLAQTFEYDVALYWLESDPKFGGNAILLDESGNTPETYDGAIANLTRYAEDGVQIVAPPLYYLVESQNGTIVPSEYAKRANALGLKIITWSLERSGPLAGVHANGDYYYTSVKDIVTGDGDMYELVDVLHKQVGVVGMFSDWAATTTFYANCFRIDVE
;
A
#
# COMPACT_ATOMS: atom_id res chain seq x y z
N MET A 1 5.48 7.26 -3.74
CA MET A 1 5.35 8.30 -4.78
C MET A 1 6.73 8.54 -5.36
N ASP A 2 6.98 8.02 -6.55
CA ASP A 2 8.32 8.05 -7.20
C ASP A 2 8.45 9.22 -8.18
N GLY A 3 7.59 10.23 -8.04
CA GLY A 3 7.63 11.44 -8.83
C GLY A 3 8.47 12.51 -8.16
N PHE A 4 9.79 12.38 -8.15
CA PHE A 4 10.66 13.48 -7.74
C PHE A 4 11.88 13.65 -8.64
N ASN A 5 12.31 14.90 -8.79
CA ASN A 5 13.55 15.24 -9.46
C ASN A 5 14.74 14.94 -8.53
N ALA A 6 15.48 13.87 -8.82
CA ALA A 6 16.61 13.42 -8.01
C ALA A 6 17.82 14.37 -8.04
N THR A 7 17.88 15.32 -8.97
CA THR A 7 18.96 16.32 -9.06
C THR A 7 18.57 17.68 -8.45
N ALA A 8 17.38 17.78 -7.85
CA ALA A 8 16.89 19.00 -7.24
C ALA A 8 17.81 19.49 -6.11
N THR A 9 18.15 20.77 -6.15
CA THR A 9 18.96 21.44 -5.12
C THR A 9 18.11 22.27 -4.14
N ASN A 10 16.81 22.42 -4.43
CA ASN A 10 15.85 23.08 -3.57
C ASN A 10 14.46 22.43 -3.67
N ALA A 11 13.57 22.78 -2.73
CA ALA A 11 12.24 22.18 -2.61
C ALA A 11 11.32 22.40 -3.82
N ASN A 12 11.53 23.48 -4.59
CA ASN A 12 10.74 23.77 -5.79
C ASN A 12 11.13 22.85 -6.95
N GLU A 13 12.42 22.52 -7.07
CA GLU A 13 12.93 21.67 -8.15
C GLU A 13 12.56 20.20 -8.00
N ARG A 14 12.24 19.74 -6.78
CA ARG A 14 11.95 18.33 -6.48
C ARG A 14 10.64 17.82 -7.08
N ALA A 15 9.75 18.69 -7.53
CA ALA A 15 8.35 18.41 -7.84
C ALA A 15 8.06 17.84 -9.25
N LEU A 16 9.06 17.62 -10.11
CA LEU A 16 8.83 17.13 -11.48
C LEU A 16 9.24 15.66 -11.61
N PRO A 17 8.29 14.72 -11.84
CA PRO A 17 8.60 13.34 -12.17
C PRO A 17 9.30 13.22 -13.53
N ALA A 18 10.31 12.37 -13.64
CA ALA A 18 10.70 11.81 -14.93
C ALA A 18 9.58 10.88 -15.41
N GLY A 19 8.92 11.20 -16.54
CA GLY A 19 7.87 10.36 -17.15
C GLY A 19 6.45 10.95 -17.13
N ALA A 20 6.21 12.11 -16.51
CA ALA A 20 4.90 12.78 -16.51
C ALA A 20 4.54 13.49 -17.84
N GLN A 21 5.06 13.02 -18.98
CA GLN A 21 4.86 13.68 -20.27
C GLN A 21 3.43 13.53 -20.83
N ASN A 22 2.60 12.64 -20.28
CA ASN A 22 1.25 12.35 -20.82
C ASN A 22 0.07 12.66 -19.89
N CYS A 23 0.29 13.24 -18.71
CA CYS A 23 -0.81 13.78 -17.89
C CYS A 23 -0.81 15.30 -18.04
N MET A 24 -2.00 15.90 -18.19
CA MET A 24 -2.23 17.35 -18.42
C MET A 24 -1.24 18.26 -17.67
N PRO A 25 -0.90 19.45 -18.23
CA PRO A 25 -0.09 20.43 -17.53
C PRO A 25 -0.93 21.04 -16.39
N LEU A 26 -1.03 20.32 -15.28
CA LEU A 26 -1.42 20.89 -14.01
C LEU A 26 -0.32 21.90 -13.65
N ALA A 27 -0.71 23.12 -13.32
CA ALA A 27 0.19 24.10 -12.73
C ALA A 27 1.02 23.42 -11.62
N ALA A 28 2.29 23.79 -11.49
CA ALA A 28 3.20 23.17 -10.53
C ALA A 28 2.50 23.06 -9.16
N PRO A 29 2.27 21.84 -8.65
CA PRO A 29 1.48 21.68 -7.44
C PRO A 29 2.19 22.37 -6.29
N SER A 30 1.47 23.23 -5.56
CA SER A 30 1.97 23.82 -4.32
C SER A 30 1.93 22.78 -3.21
N TRP A 31 3.03 22.63 -2.47
CA TRP A 31 3.06 21.77 -1.29
C TRP A 31 1.98 22.16 -0.29
N THR A 32 1.20 21.18 0.16
CA THR A 32 0.23 21.35 1.25
C THR A 32 0.87 20.90 2.56
N THR A 33 0.51 21.54 3.67
CA THR A 33 0.87 21.05 5.00
C THR A 33 -0.04 19.85 5.34
N PRO A 34 0.39 18.95 6.23
CA PRO A 34 -0.49 17.88 6.72
C PRO A 34 -1.84 18.41 7.24
N SER A 35 -1.84 19.55 7.94
CA SER A 35 -3.07 20.16 8.47
C SER A 35 -4.05 20.60 7.39
N THR A 36 -3.56 21.20 6.31
CA THR A 36 -4.41 21.68 5.20
C THR A 36 -4.96 20.50 4.40
N PHE A 37 -4.15 19.45 4.21
CA PHE A 37 -4.61 18.22 3.57
C PHE A 37 -5.68 17.49 4.41
N ILE A 38 -5.50 17.41 5.72
CA ILE A 38 -6.48 16.82 6.64
C ILE A 38 -7.82 17.54 6.53
N ALA A 39 -7.81 18.87 6.67
CA ALA A 39 -9.04 19.66 6.60
C ALA A 39 -9.80 19.47 5.28
N LEU A 40 -9.08 19.41 4.14
CA LEU A 40 -9.69 19.18 2.84
C LEU A 40 -10.37 17.82 2.73
N VAL A 41 -9.69 16.74 3.13
CA VAL A 41 -10.24 15.38 3.03
C VAL A 41 -11.42 15.19 3.97
N GLU A 42 -11.37 15.76 5.18
CA GLU A 42 -12.49 15.78 6.13
C GLU A 42 -13.69 16.57 5.57
N GLU A 43 -13.47 17.72 4.91
CA GLU A 43 -14.53 18.50 4.25
C GLU A 43 -15.23 17.69 3.14
N LEU A 44 -14.49 16.83 2.44
CA LEU A 44 -15.03 15.92 1.43
C LEU A 44 -15.71 14.68 2.03
N GLY A 45 -15.71 14.51 3.35
CA GLY A 45 -16.29 13.35 4.04
C GLY A 45 -15.52 12.05 3.81
N LEU A 46 -14.23 12.15 3.44
CA LEU A 46 -13.36 11.01 3.14
C LEU A 46 -12.52 10.61 4.36
N ARG A 47 -11.94 9.40 4.30
CA ARG A 47 -11.04 8.86 5.35
C ARG A 47 -9.56 9.00 4.97
N HIS A 48 -8.69 8.83 5.96
CA HIS A 48 -7.25 8.93 5.79
C HIS A 48 -6.52 7.61 6.03
N SER A 49 -5.52 7.32 5.20
CA SER A 49 -4.56 6.23 5.36
C SER A 49 -3.11 6.72 5.23
N PRO A 50 -2.61 7.55 6.17
CA PRO A 50 -1.30 8.17 6.04
C PRO A 50 -0.16 7.16 6.23
N GLU A 51 0.88 7.24 5.39
CA GLU A 51 2.07 6.39 5.51
C GLU A 51 3.22 7.11 6.23
N LEU A 52 3.79 6.47 7.25
CA LEU A 52 5.10 6.88 7.78
C LEU A 52 6.20 6.32 6.89
N LYS A 53 6.80 7.21 6.08
CA LYS A 53 7.99 6.88 5.30
C LYS A 53 9.22 6.73 6.18
N GLN A 54 10.18 5.92 5.75
CA GLN A 54 11.47 5.83 6.42
C GLN A 54 12.16 7.21 6.46
N PRO A 55 12.77 7.59 7.60
CA PRO A 55 13.56 8.82 7.67
C PRO A 55 14.68 8.83 6.64
N MET A 56 14.76 9.90 5.85
CA MET A 56 15.88 10.11 4.89
C MET A 56 17.13 10.72 5.54
N VAL A 57 17.15 10.84 6.87
CA VAL A 57 18.22 11.43 7.66
C VAL A 57 18.54 10.54 8.86
N PRO A 58 19.78 10.54 9.37
CA PRO A 58 20.10 9.82 10.60
C PRO A 58 19.25 10.30 11.77
N MET A 59 18.74 9.34 12.54
CA MET A 59 18.00 9.59 13.77
C MET A 59 18.90 9.28 14.99
N PRO A 60 18.88 10.08 16.07
CA PRO A 60 18.01 11.24 16.26
C PRO A 60 18.41 12.45 15.41
N PHE A 61 17.43 13.05 14.73
CA PHE A 61 17.65 14.23 13.92
C PHE A 61 17.93 15.43 14.84
N GLN A 62 18.97 16.20 14.52
CA GLN A 62 19.43 17.34 15.33
C GLN A 62 19.68 17.02 16.82
N GLY A 63 19.98 15.74 17.12
CA GLY A 63 20.43 15.28 18.44
C GLY A 63 19.33 14.86 19.42
N ASN A 64 18.08 15.29 19.23
CA ASN A 64 16.99 14.97 20.17
C ASN A 64 15.71 14.43 19.53
N TYR A 65 15.55 14.49 18.20
CA TYR A 65 14.35 14.03 17.54
C TYR A 65 14.47 12.55 17.12
N THR A 66 13.94 11.63 17.92
CA THR A 66 14.12 10.17 17.74
C THR A 66 13.16 9.57 16.68
N LYS A 67 13.43 8.33 16.23
CA LYS A 67 12.54 7.59 15.30
C LYS A 67 11.14 7.40 15.91
N GLU A 68 11.07 7.14 17.21
CA GLU A 68 9.83 7.03 17.98
C GLU A 68 9.06 8.36 18.02
N MET A 69 9.75 9.49 18.26
CA MET A 69 9.11 10.81 18.19
C MET A 69 8.56 11.10 16.79
N TYR A 70 9.30 10.69 15.76
CA TYR A 70 8.84 10.81 14.37
C TYR A 70 7.61 9.94 14.08
N ALA A 71 7.59 8.70 14.54
CA ALA A 71 6.45 7.81 14.44
C ALA A 71 5.23 8.33 15.21
N GLN A 72 5.43 8.84 16.42
CA GLN A 72 4.35 9.38 17.26
C GLN A 72 3.78 10.68 16.69
N GLN A 73 4.62 11.54 16.10
CA GLN A 73 4.17 12.78 15.47
C GLN A 73 3.13 12.53 14.37
N LEU A 74 3.27 11.45 13.57
CA LEU A 74 2.25 11.10 12.58
C LEU A 74 0.90 10.86 13.26
N ILE A 75 0.86 10.00 14.29
CA ILE A 75 -0.38 9.68 15.00
C ILE A 75 -0.98 10.95 15.61
N ASP A 76 -0.16 11.78 16.27
CA ASP A 76 -0.61 13.01 16.91
C ASP A 76 -1.26 14.00 15.94
N ASN A 77 -0.73 14.11 14.71
CA ASN A 77 -1.30 14.97 13.67
C ASN A 77 -2.70 14.51 13.23
N TYR A 78 -3.01 13.22 13.35
CA TYR A 78 -4.24 12.61 12.86
C TYR A 78 -5.19 12.16 13.98
N LYS A 79 -4.88 12.47 15.26
CA LYS A 79 -5.62 11.97 16.43
C LYS A 79 -7.13 12.25 16.40
N LYS A 80 -7.56 13.32 15.72
CA LYS A 80 -8.98 13.70 15.61
C LYS A 80 -9.70 13.06 14.41
N ALA A 81 -8.96 12.65 13.38
CA ALA A 81 -9.51 12.24 12.09
C ALA A 81 -9.86 10.74 12.03
N GLY A 82 -9.27 9.90 12.90
CA GLY A 82 -9.43 8.44 12.86
C GLY A 82 -8.81 7.84 11.59
N VAL A 83 -7.64 7.21 11.73
CA VAL A 83 -6.81 6.87 10.55
C VAL A 83 -6.31 5.45 10.54
N LEU A 84 -6.11 4.94 9.33
CA LEU A 84 -5.38 3.70 9.07
C LEU A 84 -3.92 4.04 8.77
N ALA A 85 -3.15 4.33 9.81
CA ALA A 85 -1.73 4.64 9.67
C ALA A 85 -0.99 3.41 9.12
N GLN A 86 -0.09 3.62 8.18
CA GLN A 86 0.63 2.54 7.50
C GLN A 86 2.14 2.75 7.55
N THR A 87 2.91 1.66 7.58
CA THR A 87 4.37 1.69 7.55
C THR A 87 4.95 0.38 7.02
N PHE A 88 6.11 0.45 6.36
CA PHE A 88 6.92 -0.73 6.02
C PHE A 88 7.80 -1.20 7.19
N GLU A 89 7.95 -0.36 8.22
CA GLU A 89 8.88 -0.59 9.32
C GLU A 89 8.16 -1.33 10.45
N TYR A 90 8.48 -2.63 10.61
CA TYR A 90 7.81 -3.47 11.60
C TYR A 90 7.99 -2.97 13.05
N ASP A 91 9.17 -2.41 13.38
CA ASP A 91 9.42 -1.81 14.69
C ASP A 91 8.53 -0.58 14.97
N VAL A 92 8.17 0.19 13.94
CA VAL A 92 7.21 1.31 14.03
C VAL A 92 5.80 0.78 14.29
N ALA A 93 5.39 -0.30 13.62
CA ALA A 93 4.09 -0.92 13.86
C ALA A 93 3.96 -1.42 15.31
N LEU A 94 5.00 -2.08 15.84
CA LEU A 94 5.06 -2.50 17.24
C LEU A 94 5.04 -1.31 18.20
N TYR A 95 5.79 -0.25 17.90
CA TYR A 95 5.76 0.98 18.69
C TYR A 95 4.35 1.56 18.79
N TRP A 96 3.61 1.65 17.67
CA TRP A 96 2.23 2.16 17.71
C TRP A 96 1.26 1.25 18.45
N LEU A 97 1.43 -0.08 18.37
CA LEU A 97 0.65 -1.04 19.15
C LEU A 97 0.85 -0.82 20.66
N GLU A 98 2.07 -0.50 21.09
CA GLU A 98 2.40 -0.23 22.50
C GLU A 98 1.99 1.19 22.95
N SER A 99 2.34 2.21 22.16
CA SER A 99 2.23 3.61 22.56
C SER A 99 0.81 4.18 22.46
N ASP A 100 0.00 3.69 21.51
CA ASP A 100 -1.38 4.13 21.32
C ASP A 100 -2.26 2.97 20.81
N PRO A 101 -2.68 2.02 21.69
CA PRO A 101 -3.35 0.79 21.28
C PRO A 101 -4.62 0.97 20.44
N LYS A 102 -5.32 2.11 20.57
CA LYS A 102 -6.50 2.42 19.78
C LYS A 102 -6.15 2.69 18.31
N PHE A 103 -5.01 3.35 18.07
CA PHE A 103 -4.47 3.59 16.74
C PHE A 103 -3.67 2.38 16.24
N GLY A 104 -2.77 1.84 17.07
CA GLY A 104 -1.93 0.69 16.74
C GLY A 104 -2.73 -0.54 16.36
N GLY A 105 -3.88 -0.80 17.00
CA GLY A 105 -4.76 -1.92 16.64
C GLY A 105 -5.31 -1.84 15.20
N ASN A 106 -5.30 -0.67 14.57
CA ASN A 106 -5.70 -0.47 13.17
C ASN A 106 -4.53 -0.10 12.26
N ALA A 107 -3.28 -0.22 12.73
CA ALA A 107 -2.11 0.04 11.91
C ALA A 107 -1.98 -1.00 10.80
N ILE A 108 -1.61 -0.54 9.62
CA ILE A 108 -1.36 -1.38 8.44
C ILE A 108 0.15 -1.61 8.33
N LEU A 109 0.57 -2.87 8.46
CA LEU A 109 1.95 -3.26 8.17
C LEU A 109 2.10 -3.54 6.68
N LEU A 110 2.78 -2.65 5.96
CA LEU A 110 3.13 -2.86 4.56
C LEU A 110 4.25 -3.90 4.49
N ASP A 111 4.04 -4.97 3.72
CA ASP A 111 4.98 -6.09 3.65
C ASP A 111 5.65 -6.15 2.28
N GLU A 112 6.96 -5.94 2.27
CA GLU A 112 7.82 -6.11 1.11
C GLU A 112 8.98 -7.10 1.39
N SER A 113 8.84 -7.90 2.46
CA SER A 113 9.90 -8.80 2.91
C SER A 113 10.14 -10.01 1.99
N GLY A 114 9.18 -10.33 1.12
CA GLY A 114 9.17 -11.46 0.18
C GLY A 114 9.45 -11.08 -1.28
N ASN A 115 10.15 -9.97 -1.54
CA ASN A 115 10.29 -9.42 -2.90
C ASN A 115 11.13 -10.27 -3.85
N THR A 116 11.78 -11.32 -3.37
CA THR A 116 12.50 -12.29 -4.20
C THR A 116 12.06 -13.72 -3.87
N PRO A 117 12.25 -14.68 -4.79
CA PRO A 117 11.95 -16.09 -4.52
C PRO A 117 12.63 -16.62 -3.25
N GLU A 118 13.84 -16.15 -2.95
CA GLU A 118 14.61 -16.58 -1.77
C GLU A 118 14.04 -16.03 -0.45
N THR A 119 13.33 -14.90 -0.49
CA THR A 119 12.78 -14.28 0.72
C THR A 119 11.28 -14.54 0.90
N TYR A 120 10.58 -15.03 -0.12
CA TYR A 120 9.13 -15.25 -0.11
C TYR A 120 8.67 -16.21 1.00
N ASP A 121 9.35 -17.34 1.17
CA ASP A 121 9.05 -18.28 2.27
C ASP A 121 9.23 -17.63 3.65
N GLY A 122 10.22 -16.73 3.77
CA GLY A 122 10.46 -15.94 4.98
C GLY A 122 9.32 -14.96 5.27
N ALA A 123 8.77 -14.31 4.23
CA ALA A 123 7.61 -13.42 4.37
C ALA A 123 6.37 -14.17 4.87
N ILE A 124 6.11 -15.37 4.33
CA ILE A 124 5.01 -16.23 4.80
C ILE A 124 5.23 -16.64 6.26
N ALA A 125 6.46 -17.02 6.62
CA ALA A 125 6.79 -17.39 7.99
C ALA A 125 6.58 -16.23 8.98
N ASN A 126 6.96 -15.01 8.58
CA ASN A 126 6.82 -13.79 9.40
C ASN A 126 5.37 -13.48 9.78
N LEU A 127 4.37 -13.85 8.97
CA LEU A 127 2.95 -13.63 9.26
C LEU A 127 2.54 -14.17 10.65
N THR A 128 3.10 -15.33 11.03
CA THR A 128 2.83 -15.95 12.34
C THR A 128 3.25 -15.01 13.46
N ARG A 129 4.47 -14.48 13.37
CA ARG A 129 5.02 -13.54 14.33
C ARG A 129 4.23 -12.23 14.35
N TYR A 130 3.86 -11.71 13.18
CA TYR A 130 3.05 -10.49 13.10
C TYR A 130 1.72 -10.64 13.86
N ALA A 131 1.02 -11.76 13.64
CA ALA A 131 -0.23 -12.05 14.34
C ALA A 131 -0.04 -12.21 15.86
N GLU A 132 1.02 -12.94 16.28
CA GLU A 132 1.34 -13.14 17.70
C GLU A 132 1.70 -11.84 18.42
N ASP A 133 2.41 -10.94 17.75
CA ASP A 133 2.80 -9.63 18.26
C ASP A 133 1.68 -8.57 18.15
N GLY A 134 0.47 -8.97 17.69
CA GLY A 134 -0.75 -8.16 17.75
C GLY A 134 -1.06 -7.34 16.49
N VAL A 135 -0.32 -7.52 15.39
CA VAL A 135 -0.65 -6.91 14.10
C VAL A 135 -1.98 -7.48 13.61
N GLN A 136 -2.91 -6.61 13.22
CA GLN A 136 -4.23 -7.02 12.71
C GLN A 136 -4.37 -6.93 11.19
N ILE A 137 -3.57 -6.07 10.55
CA ILE A 137 -3.68 -5.78 9.11
C ILE A 137 -2.30 -5.86 8.47
N VAL A 138 -2.16 -6.74 7.48
CA VAL A 138 -1.00 -6.78 6.58
C VAL A 138 -1.37 -6.24 5.22
N ALA A 139 -0.41 -5.59 4.59
CA ALA A 139 -0.56 -5.03 3.26
C ALA A 139 0.61 -5.40 2.35
N PRO A 140 0.59 -6.57 1.70
CA PRO A 140 1.60 -6.94 0.72
C PRO A 140 1.28 -6.37 -0.69
N PRO A 141 2.22 -6.47 -1.64
CA PRO A 141 1.94 -6.19 -3.04
C PRO A 141 1.02 -7.27 -3.66
N LEU A 142 0.34 -6.93 -4.76
CA LEU A 142 -0.66 -7.82 -5.41
C LEU A 142 -0.16 -9.24 -5.68
N TYR A 143 1.06 -9.37 -6.22
CA TYR A 143 1.62 -10.66 -6.61
C TYR A 143 1.92 -11.59 -5.43
N TYR A 144 1.97 -11.07 -4.19
CA TYR A 144 2.08 -11.95 -3.04
C TYR A 144 0.79 -12.73 -2.82
N LEU A 145 -0.37 -12.19 -3.19
CA LEU A 145 -1.68 -12.72 -2.83
C LEU A 145 -2.26 -13.70 -3.84
N VAL A 146 -1.71 -13.74 -5.05
CA VAL A 146 -2.21 -14.58 -6.13
C VAL A 146 -1.08 -15.29 -6.87
N GLU A 147 -1.42 -16.41 -7.48
CA GLU A 147 -0.53 -17.18 -8.34
C GLU A 147 -1.29 -17.71 -9.55
N SER A 148 -0.55 -18.03 -10.62
CA SER A 148 -1.10 -18.75 -11.78
C SER A 148 -1.15 -20.25 -11.50
N GLN A 149 -2.34 -20.83 -11.58
CA GLN A 149 -2.54 -22.28 -11.53
C GLN A 149 -3.51 -22.72 -12.61
N ASN A 150 -3.08 -23.67 -13.46
CA ASN A 150 -3.89 -24.25 -14.54
C ASN A 150 -4.55 -23.22 -15.47
N GLY A 151 -3.87 -22.11 -15.76
CA GLY A 151 -4.41 -21.06 -16.63
C GLY A 151 -5.37 -20.09 -15.93
N THR A 152 -5.46 -20.12 -14.60
CA THR A 152 -6.36 -19.26 -13.82
C THR A 152 -5.62 -18.58 -12.67
N ILE A 153 -6.09 -17.39 -12.27
CA ILE A 153 -5.61 -16.68 -11.09
C ILE A 153 -6.24 -17.33 -9.85
N VAL A 154 -5.41 -17.77 -8.90
CA VAL A 154 -5.86 -18.37 -7.64
C VAL A 154 -5.16 -17.74 -6.44
N PRO A 155 -5.74 -17.81 -5.21
CA PRO A 155 -5.06 -17.35 -4.01
C PRO A 155 -3.74 -18.08 -3.78
N SER A 156 -2.69 -17.32 -3.45
CA SER A 156 -1.36 -17.83 -3.12
C SER A 156 -1.30 -18.45 -1.71
N GLU A 157 -0.15 -19.03 -1.37
CA GLU A 157 0.11 -19.52 -0.02
C GLU A 157 0.19 -18.39 1.02
N TYR A 158 0.74 -17.22 0.67
CA TYR A 158 0.74 -16.06 1.57
C TYR A 158 -0.68 -15.65 1.94
N ALA A 159 -1.59 -15.55 0.95
CA ALA A 159 -2.98 -15.20 1.17
C ALA A 159 -3.70 -16.21 2.08
N LYS A 160 -3.50 -17.51 1.82
CA LYS A 160 -4.07 -18.59 2.63
C LYS A 160 -3.54 -18.54 4.07
N ARG A 161 -2.23 -18.31 4.24
CA ARG A 161 -1.59 -18.24 5.56
C ARG A 161 -2.07 -17.03 6.36
N ALA A 162 -2.15 -15.85 5.75
CA ALA A 162 -2.65 -14.64 6.40
C ALA A 162 -4.11 -14.83 6.89
N ASN A 163 -4.97 -15.39 6.04
CA ASN A 163 -6.35 -15.72 6.42
C ASN A 163 -6.43 -16.75 7.55
N ALA A 164 -5.61 -17.81 7.51
CA ALA A 164 -5.57 -18.82 8.57
C ALA A 164 -5.14 -18.26 9.94
N LEU A 165 -4.39 -17.16 9.94
CA LEU A 165 -3.97 -16.43 11.14
C LEU A 165 -4.96 -15.34 11.57
N GLY A 166 -6.04 -15.12 10.80
CA GLY A 166 -7.03 -14.07 11.08
C GLY A 166 -6.55 -12.65 10.79
N LEU A 167 -5.47 -12.49 10.01
CA LEU A 167 -4.98 -11.19 9.57
C LEU A 167 -5.91 -10.64 8.48
N LYS A 168 -6.30 -9.37 8.62
CA LYS A 168 -6.96 -8.63 7.53
C LYS A 168 -5.93 -8.30 6.46
N ILE A 169 -6.35 -8.36 5.20
CA ILE A 169 -5.46 -8.12 4.06
C ILE A 169 -5.91 -6.86 3.32
N ILE A 170 -5.00 -5.91 3.17
CA ILE A 170 -5.11 -4.80 2.20
C ILE A 170 -4.01 -5.05 1.15
N THR A 171 -4.12 -4.56 -0.08
CA THR A 171 -3.08 -4.79 -1.10
C THR A 171 -2.79 -3.56 -1.94
N TRP A 172 -1.60 -3.49 -2.54
CA TRP A 172 -1.15 -2.37 -3.38
C TRP A 172 -0.29 -2.85 -4.56
N SER A 173 -0.20 -2.16 -5.71
CA SER A 173 -1.08 -1.13 -6.26
C SER A 173 -1.61 -1.63 -7.62
N LEU A 174 -2.91 -1.54 -7.88
CA LEU A 174 -3.57 -2.13 -9.06
C LEU A 174 -3.07 -1.62 -10.42
N GLU A 175 -2.98 -0.30 -10.59
CA GLU A 175 -2.72 0.33 -11.90
C GLU A 175 -1.34 0.99 -12.00
N ARG A 176 -0.38 0.55 -11.19
CA ARG A 176 0.99 1.08 -11.26
C ARG A 176 1.79 0.49 -12.42
N SER A 177 1.31 -0.60 -12.99
CA SER A 177 1.80 -1.20 -14.23
C SER A 177 1.37 -0.40 -15.45
N GLY A 178 2.17 -0.44 -16.51
CA GLY A 178 1.73 0.01 -17.84
C GLY A 178 0.62 -0.89 -18.39
N PRO A 179 0.21 -0.71 -19.67
CA PRO A 179 -0.77 -1.59 -20.30
C PRO A 179 -0.39 -3.07 -20.12
N LEU A 180 -1.31 -3.88 -19.63
CA LEU A 180 -1.04 -5.26 -19.22
C LEU A 180 -0.65 -6.14 -20.41
N ALA A 181 -1.09 -5.78 -21.62
CA ALA A 181 -0.64 -6.40 -22.86
C ALA A 181 0.89 -6.33 -23.07
N GLY A 182 1.57 -5.37 -22.43
CA GLY A 182 3.03 -5.21 -22.48
C GLY A 182 3.81 -6.00 -21.42
N VAL A 183 3.13 -6.61 -20.43
CA VAL A 183 3.79 -7.28 -19.28
C VAL A 183 4.68 -8.45 -19.73
N HIS A 184 4.27 -9.19 -20.76
CA HIS A 184 5.05 -10.28 -21.35
C HIS A 184 6.41 -9.82 -21.87
N ALA A 185 6.38 -8.74 -22.67
CA ALA A 185 7.54 -8.22 -23.38
C ALA A 185 8.46 -7.39 -22.47
N ASN A 186 7.90 -6.62 -21.54
CA ASN A 186 8.64 -5.63 -20.76
C ASN A 186 9.01 -6.13 -19.36
N GLY A 187 8.39 -7.21 -18.89
CA GLY A 187 8.40 -7.58 -17.48
C GLY A 187 7.53 -6.62 -16.66
N ASP A 188 7.12 -7.06 -15.48
CA ASP A 188 6.32 -6.26 -14.57
C ASP A 188 6.50 -6.77 -13.13
N TYR A 189 6.44 -5.85 -12.17
CA TYR A 189 6.57 -6.17 -10.76
C TYR A 189 5.25 -6.66 -10.14
N TYR A 190 4.13 -5.98 -10.42
CA TYR A 190 2.83 -6.18 -9.78
C TYR A 190 2.08 -7.40 -10.30
N TYR A 191 2.32 -7.78 -11.56
CA TYR A 191 1.68 -8.93 -12.22
C TYR A 191 2.61 -10.12 -12.39
N THR A 192 3.79 -10.11 -11.74
CA THR A 192 4.82 -11.13 -11.95
C THR A 192 4.33 -12.56 -11.66
N SER A 193 3.52 -12.78 -10.62
CA SER A 193 3.04 -14.11 -10.22
C SER A 193 1.95 -14.69 -11.13
N VAL A 194 1.35 -13.86 -11.98
CA VAL A 194 0.29 -14.21 -12.93
C VAL A 194 0.67 -13.86 -14.37
N LYS A 195 1.95 -13.53 -14.60
CA LYS A 195 2.45 -13.04 -15.88
C LYS A 195 2.05 -13.95 -17.03
N ASP A 196 2.13 -15.26 -16.85
CA ASP A 196 1.91 -16.26 -17.90
C ASP A 196 0.47 -16.30 -18.44
N ILE A 197 -0.49 -15.72 -17.72
CA ILE A 197 -1.93 -15.81 -18.04
C ILE A 197 -2.58 -14.45 -18.29
N VAL A 198 -1.94 -13.36 -17.88
CA VAL A 198 -2.41 -11.99 -18.14
C VAL A 198 -2.06 -11.60 -19.58
N THR A 199 -3.03 -11.14 -20.34
CA THR A 199 -2.92 -10.82 -21.77
C THR A 199 -3.38 -9.39 -22.11
N GLY A 200 -4.18 -8.75 -21.27
CA GLY A 200 -4.67 -7.40 -21.50
C GLY A 200 -5.29 -6.74 -20.28
N ASP A 201 -5.68 -5.47 -20.41
CA ASP A 201 -6.14 -4.65 -19.28
C ASP A 201 -7.45 -5.16 -18.65
N GLY A 202 -8.22 -5.99 -19.36
CA GLY A 202 -9.41 -6.64 -18.83
C GLY A 202 -9.11 -7.62 -17.69
N ASP A 203 -7.93 -8.26 -17.70
CA ASP A 203 -7.52 -9.25 -16.69
C ASP A 203 -7.31 -8.61 -15.31
N MET A 204 -7.17 -7.29 -15.26
CA MET A 204 -7.18 -6.53 -14.01
C MET A 204 -8.47 -6.74 -13.22
N TYR A 205 -9.63 -6.83 -13.89
CA TYR A 205 -10.89 -7.10 -13.20
C TYR A 205 -11.02 -8.56 -12.75
N GLU A 206 -10.39 -9.51 -13.46
CA GLU A 206 -10.30 -10.90 -13.00
C GLU A 206 -9.43 -10.99 -11.74
N LEU A 207 -8.29 -10.29 -11.73
CA LEU A 207 -7.44 -10.17 -10.55
C LEU A 207 -8.20 -9.55 -9.37
N VAL A 208 -8.90 -8.44 -9.60
CA VAL A 208 -9.73 -7.80 -8.55
C VAL A 208 -10.81 -8.75 -8.04
N ASP A 209 -11.43 -9.55 -8.92
CA ASP A 209 -12.44 -10.54 -8.55
C ASP A 209 -11.87 -11.61 -7.61
N VAL A 210 -10.71 -12.17 -7.94
CA VAL A 210 -10.02 -13.16 -7.08
C VAL A 210 -9.60 -12.54 -5.75
N LEU A 211 -9.01 -11.34 -5.78
CA LEU A 211 -8.57 -10.66 -4.56
C LEU A 211 -9.76 -10.36 -3.63
N HIS A 212 -10.89 -9.92 -4.16
CA HIS A 212 -12.07 -9.64 -3.35
C HIS A 212 -12.77 -10.92 -2.87
N LYS A 213 -13.13 -11.83 -3.79
CA LYS A 213 -14.02 -12.97 -3.46
C LYS A 213 -13.29 -14.17 -2.89
N GLN A 214 -12.04 -14.41 -3.28
CA GLN A 214 -11.32 -15.62 -2.92
C GLN A 214 -10.22 -15.35 -1.88
N VAL A 215 -9.46 -14.26 -2.04
CA VAL A 215 -8.49 -13.84 -1.02
C VAL A 215 -9.19 -13.15 0.15
N GLY A 216 -10.27 -12.41 -0.10
CA GLY A 216 -11.02 -11.72 0.95
C GLY A 216 -10.33 -10.44 1.43
N VAL A 217 -9.69 -9.69 0.51
CA VAL A 217 -9.10 -8.40 0.88
C VAL A 217 -10.17 -7.43 1.38
N VAL A 218 -9.86 -6.70 2.46
CA VAL A 218 -10.75 -5.67 3.04
C VAL A 218 -10.52 -4.29 2.43
N GLY A 219 -9.51 -4.15 1.57
CA GLY A 219 -9.20 -2.91 0.87
C GLY A 219 -8.12 -3.09 -0.19
N MET A 220 -8.06 -2.16 -1.13
CA MET A 220 -7.08 -2.14 -2.22
C MET A 220 -6.61 -0.71 -2.47
N PHE A 221 -5.31 -0.51 -2.58
CA PHE A 221 -4.76 0.71 -3.14
C PHE A 221 -4.77 0.64 -4.66
N SER A 222 -5.36 1.67 -5.25
CA SER A 222 -5.54 1.83 -6.68
C SER A 222 -5.01 3.19 -7.07
N ASP A 223 -4.17 3.22 -8.10
CA ASP A 223 -3.65 4.46 -8.66
C ASP A 223 -4.75 5.15 -9.48
N TRP A 224 -5.80 4.42 -9.87
CA TRP A 224 -6.98 4.90 -10.59
C TRP A 224 -8.29 4.50 -9.88
N ALA A 225 -8.83 5.40 -9.06
CA ALA A 225 -10.04 5.16 -8.27
C ALA A 225 -11.25 4.59 -9.05
N ALA A 226 -11.30 4.77 -10.37
CA ALA A 226 -12.35 4.23 -11.23
C ALA A 226 -12.41 2.69 -11.22
N THR A 227 -11.28 1.97 -11.24
CA THR A 227 -11.27 0.50 -11.39
C THR A 227 -12.01 -0.18 -10.24
N THR A 228 -11.59 0.11 -9.01
CA THR A 228 -12.19 -0.44 -7.78
C THR A 228 -13.63 0.03 -7.60
N THR A 229 -13.92 1.30 -7.93
CA THR A 229 -15.28 1.85 -7.89
C THR A 229 -16.21 1.15 -8.88
N PHE A 230 -15.79 0.94 -10.13
CA PHE A 230 -16.60 0.26 -11.15
C PHE A 230 -16.84 -1.20 -10.79
N TYR A 231 -15.81 -1.90 -10.30
CA TYR A 231 -15.97 -3.27 -9.82
C TYR A 231 -16.97 -3.33 -8.65
N ALA A 232 -16.80 -2.49 -7.62
CA ALA A 232 -17.69 -2.45 -6.46
C ALA A 232 -19.15 -2.16 -6.86
N ASN A 233 -19.38 -1.20 -7.76
CA ASN A 233 -20.71 -0.90 -8.27
C ASN A 233 -21.31 -2.06 -9.08
N CYS A 234 -20.51 -2.72 -9.92
CA CYS A 234 -20.96 -3.84 -10.75
C CYS A 234 -21.48 -5.02 -9.88
N PHE A 235 -20.76 -5.32 -8.81
CA PHE A 235 -21.08 -6.42 -7.90
C PHE A 235 -21.88 -6.02 -6.67
N ARG A 236 -22.28 -4.74 -6.56
CA ARG A 236 -23.04 -4.18 -5.42
C ARG A 236 -22.36 -4.45 -4.08
N ILE A 237 -21.06 -4.17 -4.03
CA ILE A 237 -20.26 -4.29 -2.82
C ILE A 237 -20.41 -2.98 -2.04
N ASP A 238 -20.84 -3.08 -0.80
CA ASP A 238 -20.86 -1.95 0.12
C ASP A 238 -19.42 -1.58 0.50
N VAL A 239 -19.05 -0.34 0.23
CA VAL A 239 -17.74 0.23 0.58
C VAL A 239 -17.96 1.24 1.71
N GLU A 240 -17.63 0.84 2.94
CA GLU A 240 -17.77 1.69 4.15
C GLU A 240 -16.55 2.56 4.44
#